data_AF-A0A7Z1AW82-F1
#
_entry.id   AF-A0A7Z1AW82-F1
#
_cell.length_a   1.000
_cell.length_b   1.000
_cell.length_c   1.000
_cell.angle_alpha   90.00
_cell.angle_beta   90.00
_cell.angle_gamma   90.00
#
_symmetry.space_group_name_H-M   'P 1'
#
loop_
_entity.id
_entity.type
_entity.pdbx_description
1 polymer ?
#
loop_
_entity_poly.entity_id
_entity_poly.type
_entity_poly.pdbx_seq_one_letter_code
_entity_poly.pdbx_strand_id
1 'polypeptide(L)'
;MRSLLDVYAECPAPRSVAVVGNQPLEPDERRAKIVDAADLVIRVNGFRVDEPGAPPTVGHRTHVVVFNRALRATKWVFENYRRRLYLMVEPGRLHWEPDDIPGWWPADLGFVPVSNREVTLPLSDALGLPTRQQGTWATTGTMAAWIARTSYPEAELTLTGFSFVDDPNQTSWMHAAGDSCIVGPEHQIAAEGRLLHSWTQTSATTLLR
;
A
#
# COMPACT_ATOMS: atom_id res chain seq x y z
N MET A 1 -8.59 13.09 -3.50
CA MET A 1 -7.40 12.19 -3.53
C MET A 1 -6.43 12.53 -4.66
N ARG A 2 -6.83 12.41 -5.94
CA ARG A 2 -5.95 12.59 -7.11
C ARG A 2 -5.09 13.87 -7.10
N SER A 3 -5.68 15.05 -6.91
CA SER A 3 -4.93 16.31 -6.92
C SER A 3 -3.82 16.37 -5.85
N LEU A 4 -3.99 15.65 -4.74
CA LEU A 4 -2.97 15.56 -3.71
C LEU A 4 -1.85 14.60 -4.11
N LEU A 5 -2.17 13.47 -4.74
CA LEU A 5 -1.19 12.54 -5.30
C LEU A 5 -0.35 13.20 -6.39
N ASP A 6 -0.97 14.01 -7.26
CA ASP A 6 -0.29 14.72 -8.35
C ASP A 6 0.80 15.70 -7.86
N VAL A 7 0.67 16.25 -6.65
CA VAL A 7 1.69 17.15 -6.05
C VAL A 7 2.97 16.42 -5.67
N TYR A 8 2.88 15.13 -5.37
CA TYR A 8 4.01 14.31 -4.91
C TYR A 8 4.55 13.38 -5.99
N ALA A 9 3.85 13.21 -7.10
CA ALA A 9 4.34 12.49 -8.28
C ALA A 9 5.43 13.30 -9.01
N GLU A 10 6.22 12.64 -9.86
CA GLU A 10 7.21 13.33 -10.72
C GLU A 10 6.57 14.25 -11.75
N CYS A 11 5.37 13.90 -12.19
CA CYS A 11 4.57 14.71 -13.08
C CYS A 11 3.09 14.65 -12.69
N PRO A 12 2.33 15.74 -12.91
CA PRO A 12 0.88 15.68 -12.82
C PRO A 12 0.32 14.65 -13.80
N ALA A 13 -0.68 13.87 -13.38
CA ALA A 13 -1.23 12.75 -14.16
C ALA A 13 -0.16 11.68 -14.54
N PRO A 14 0.41 10.98 -13.54
CA PRO A 14 1.36 9.88 -13.76
C PRO A 14 0.82 8.87 -14.78
N ARG A 15 1.69 8.44 -15.70
CA ARG A 15 1.39 7.41 -16.69
C ARG A 15 1.76 6.02 -16.19
N SER A 16 2.61 5.97 -15.17
CA SER A 16 3.05 4.74 -14.50
C SER A 16 2.97 4.90 -12.99
N VAL A 17 2.34 3.92 -12.33
CA VAL A 17 2.21 3.89 -10.86
C VAL A 17 2.69 2.54 -10.35
N ALA A 18 3.66 2.56 -9.42
CA ALA A 18 4.10 1.37 -8.72
C ALA A 18 3.51 1.34 -7.30
N VAL A 19 2.95 0.20 -6.89
CA VAL A 19 2.52 -0.05 -5.52
C VAL A 19 3.32 -1.22 -4.96
N VAL A 20 4.03 -0.95 -3.86
CA VAL A 20 4.94 -1.90 -3.22
C VAL A 20 4.37 -2.28 -1.85
N GLY A 21 3.93 -3.53 -1.74
CA GLY A 21 3.57 -4.17 -0.48
C GLY A 21 4.80 -4.51 0.37
N ASN A 22 4.56 -5.09 1.55
CA ASN A 22 5.59 -5.29 2.57
C ASN A 22 6.16 -6.72 2.65
N GLN A 23 5.79 -7.61 1.74
CA GLN A 23 6.38 -8.95 1.71
C GLN A 23 7.90 -8.87 1.50
N PRO A 24 8.72 -9.66 2.21
CA PRO A 24 10.11 -9.89 1.87
C PRO A 24 10.24 -10.47 0.46
N LEU A 25 11.08 -9.86 -0.37
CA LEU A 25 11.33 -10.31 -1.73
C LEU A 25 12.82 -10.62 -1.90
N GLU A 26 13.13 -11.64 -2.70
CA GLU A 26 14.49 -11.93 -3.13
C GLU A 26 15.02 -10.82 -4.05
N PRO A 27 16.33 -10.53 -4.08
CA PRO A 27 16.89 -9.51 -4.97
C PRO A 27 16.47 -9.67 -6.45
N ASP A 28 16.04 -8.58 -7.06
CA ASP A 28 15.70 -8.48 -8.50
C ASP A 28 15.96 -7.05 -8.98
N GLU A 29 17.03 -6.88 -9.75
CA GLU A 29 17.44 -5.59 -10.32
C GLU A 29 16.41 -5.02 -11.31
N ARG A 30 15.74 -5.88 -12.08
CA ARG A 30 14.71 -5.44 -13.04
C ARG A 30 13.52 -4.89 -12.30
N ARG A 31 13.06 -5.57 -11.23
CA ARG A 31 11.96 -5.09 -10.40
C ARG A 31 12.29 -3.75 -9.73
N ALA A 32 13.47 -3.63 -9.14
CA ALA A 32 13.92 -2.37 -8.54
C ALA A 32 13.92 -1.22 -9.57
N LYS A 33 14.45 -1.45 -10.78
CA LYS A 33 14.45 -0.46 -11.87
C LYS A 33 13.05 -0.06 -12.31
N ILE A 34 12.11 -1.01 -12.42
CA ILE A 34 10.72 -0.70 -12.80
C ILE A 34 10.05 0.16 -11.73
N VAL A 35 10.22 -0.18 -10.45
CA VAL A 35 9.66 0.61 -9.34
C VAL A 35 10.25 2.01 -9.34
N ASP A 36 11.57 2.15 -9.49
CA ASP A 36 12.25 3.44 -9.51
C ASP A 36 12.04 4.24 -10.80
N ALA A 37 11.54 3.63 -11.87
CA ALA A 37 11.19 4.34 -13.10
C ALA A 37 9.75 4.89 -13.08
N ALA A 38 8.90 4.47 -12.14
CA ALA A 38 7.51 4.90 -12.10
C ALA A 38 7.38 6.41 -11.79
N ASP A 39 6.36 7.05 -12.40
CA ASP A 39 6.03 8.46 -12.17
C ASP A 39 5.48 8.69 -10.76
N LEU A 40 4.85 7.66 -10.18
CA LEU A 40 4.36 7.63 -8.80
C LEU A 40 4.67 6.28 -8.16
N VAL A 41 5.11 6.31 -6.90
CA VAL A 41 5.47 5.12 -6.10
C VAL A 41 4.78 5.21 -4.75
N ILE A 42 3.89 4.25 -4.52
CA ILE A 42 3.13 4.11 -3.28
C ILE A 42 3.68 2.93 -2.50
N ARG A 43 4.09 3.17 -1.26
CA ARG A 43 4.51 2.12 -0.31
C ARG A 43 3.55 2.05 0.85
N VAL A 44 3.58 0.96 1.59
CA VAL A 44 2.63 0.74 2.69
C VAL A 44 3.30 0.51 4.03
N ASN A 45 2.66 0.99 5.10
CA ASN A 45 3.06 0.76 6.49
C ASN A 45 4.60 0.90 6.74
N GLY A 46 5.21 -0.06 7.42
CA GLY A 46 6.63 -0.10 7.77
C GLY A 46 7.52 -0.57 6.63
N PHE A 47 7.31 -0.06 5.42
CA PHE A 47 8.02 -0.50 4.22
C PHE A 47 9.55 -0.41 4.37
N ARG A 48 10.23 -1.11 3.47
CA ARG A 48 11.67 -1.03 3.25
C ARG A 48 11.96 -0.55 1.83
N VAL A 49 13.11 0.09 1.66
CA VAL A 49 13.71 0.40 0.36
C VAL A 49 15.12 -0.20 0.24
N ASP A 50 15.64 -0.23 -0.97
CA ASP A 50 17.01 -0.67 -1.24
C ASP A 50 18.02 0.31 -0.61
N GLU A 51 19.07 -0.22 0.02
CA GLU A 51 20.14 0.58 0.63
C GLU A 51 21.33 0.72 -0.33
N PRO A 52 22.10 1.82 -0.25
CA PRO A 52 23.32 1.97 -1.02
C PRO A 52 24.27 0.79 -0.80
N GLY A 53 24.66 0.11 -1.89
CA GLY A 53 25.58 -1.03 -1.87
C GLY A 53 24.93 -2.38 -1.53
N ALA A 54 23.64 -2.44 -1.20
CA ALA A 54 22.91 -3.69 -1.06
C ALA A 54 22.43 -4.22 -2.44
N PRO A 55 22.19 -5.54 -2.59
CA PRO A 55 21.53 -6.07 -3.78
C PRO A 55 20.17 -5.39 -4.02
N PRO A 56 19.87 -4.91 -5.24
CA PRO A 56 18.59 -4.28 -5.54
C PRO A 56 17.43 -5.26 -5.42
N THR A 57 16.34 -4.83 -4.78
CA THR A 57 15.16 -5.66 -4.52
C THR A 57 13.87 -4.92 -4.89
N VAL A 58 13.65 -3.73 -4.34
CA VAL A 58 12.36 -3.01 -4.45
C VAL A 58 12.51 -1.54 -4.85
N GLY A 59 13.71 -1.10 -5.21
CA GLY A 59 14.00 0.29 -5.51
C GLY A 59 14.06 1.18 -4.25
N HIS A 60 14.39 2.46 -4.47
CA HIS A 60 14.61 3.45 -3.43
C HIS A 60 13.53 4.54 -3.36
N ARG A 61 12.79 4.77 -4.45
CA ARG A 61 11.82 5.87 -4.53
C ARG A 61 10.56 5.58 -3.71
N THR A 62 10.03 6.64 -3.11
CA THR A 62 8.79 6.65 -2.34
C THR A 62 8.19 8.05 -2.38
N HIS A 63 6.99 8.17 -2.93
CA HIS A 63 6.26 9.44 -3.00
C HIS A 63 5.12 9.47 -1.98
N VAL A 64 4.43 8.35 -1.83
CA VAL A 64 3.25 8.21 -0.98
C VAL A 64 3.43 7.01 -0.06
N VAL A 65 3.07 7.19 1.20
CA VAL A 65 3.03 6.13 2.21
C VAL A 65 1.59 5.96 2.66
N VAL A 66 0.98 4.82 2.33
CA VAL A 66 -0.36 4.46 2.83
C VAL A 66 -0.18 3.61 4.09
N PHE A 67 -0.72 4.04 5.21
CA PHE A 67 -0.50 3.36 6.49
C PHE A 67 -1.77 3.31 7.33
N ASN A 68 -1.80 2.43 8.32
CA ASN A 68 -2.86 2.37 9.32
C ASN A 68 -2.30 2.66 10.73
N ARG A 69 -3.17 2.78 11.73
CA ARG A 69 -2.78 3.09 13.12
C ARG A 69 -1.95 2.00 13.79
N ALA A 70 -2.06 0.76 13.34
CA ALA A 70 -1.24 -0.36 13.79
C ALA A 70 0.16 -0.42 13.13
N LEU A 71 0.57 0.65 12.44
CA LEU A 71 1.90 0.80 11.86
C LEU A 71 3.00 0.49 12.89
N ARG A 72 3.85 -0.48 12.54
CA ARG A 72 5.19 -0.62 13.14
C ARG A 72 6.19 0.14 12.29
N ALA A 73 6.55 1.33 12.75
CA ALA A 73 7.41 2.21 11.96
C ALA A 73 8.85 1.66 11.85
N THR A 74 9.38 1.67 10.64
CA THR A 74 10.79 1.37 10.35
C THR A 74 11.54 2.68 10.10
N LYS A 75 12.88 2.63 10.05
CA LYS A 75 13.67 3.85 9.73
C LYS A 75 13.26 4.49 8.41
N TRP A 76 12.93 3.67 7.40
CA TRP A 76 12.58 4.16 6.06
C TRP A 76 11.26 4.92 6.04
N VAL A 77 10.33 4.65 6.97
CA VAL A 77 9.09 5.43 7.10
C VAL A 77 9.40 6.90 7.32
N PHE A 78 10.43 7.23 8.11
CA PHE A 78 10.73 8.61 8.47
C PHE A 78 11.89 9.22 7.67
N GLU A 79 12.72 8.41 7.02
CA GLU A 79 13.80 8.94 6.20
C GLU A 79 13.26 9.86 5.10
N ASN A 80 13.67 11.13 5.08
CA ASN A 80 13.17 12.15 4.13
C ASN A 80 11.63 12.35 4.13
N TYR A 81 10.95 12.15 5.27
CA TYR A 81 9.47 12.21 5.36
C TYR A 81 8.85 13.51 4.81
N ARG A 82 9.56 14.65 4.88
CA ARG A 82 9.05 15.94 4.40
C ARG A 82 8.76 15.98 2.89
N ARG A 83 9.30 15.03 2.12
CA ARG A 83 9.10 14.92 0.67
C ARG A 83 7.99 13.94 0.29
N ARG A 84 7.24 13.41 1.26
CA ARG A 84 6.28 12.34 1.05
C ARG A 84 4.90 12.72 1.52
N LEU A 85 3.90 12.15 0.87
CA LEU A 85 2.53 12.20 1.32
C LEU A 85 2.23 10.99 2.22
N TYR A 86 1.66 11.22 3.39
CA TYR A 86 1.23 10.17 4.30
C TYR A 86 -0.29 10.09 4.29
N LEU A 87 -0.81 8.96 3.81
CA LEU A 87 -2.23 8.66 3.72
C LEU A 87 -2.60 7.63 4.79
N MET A 88 -3.42 8.04 5.76
CA MET A 88 -3.84 7.15 6.83
C MET A 88 -5.18 6.49 6.48
N VAL A 89 -5.17 5.17 6.27
CA VAL A 89 -6.41 4.39 6.11
C VAL A 89 -6.92 3.96 7.48
N GLU A 90 -8.21 4.20 7.72
CA GLU A 90 -8.84 4.00 9.03
C GLU A 90 -10.20 3.30 8.88
N PRO A 91 -10.27 2.10 8.24
CA PRO A 91 -11.53 1.40 8.05
C PRO A 91 -12.22 1.03 9.37
N GLY A 92 -11.46 0.83 10.44
CA GLY A 92 -11.98 0.54 11.77
C GLY A 92 -12.86 1.66 12.33
N ARG A 93 -12.77 2.90 11.81
CA ARG A 93 -13.63 4.04 12.20
C ARG A 93 -15.09 3.87 11.85
N LEU A 94 -15.40 2.94 10.93
CA LEU A 94 -16.77 2.54 10.66
C LEU A 94 -17.41 1.78 11.83
N HIS A 95 -16.59 1.33 12.81
CA HIS A 95 -17.04 0.42 13.85
C HIS A 95 -16.55 0.78 15.26
N TRP A 96 -15.25 0.90 15.48
CA TRP A 96 -14.68 0.92 16.84
C TRP A 96 -13.30 1.61 16.99
N GLU A 97 -12.60 1.95 15.92
CA GLU A 97 -11.21 2.44 16.01
C GLU A 97 -11.12 3.85 16.65
N PRO A 98 -10.19 4.09 17.60
CA PRO A 98 -10.07 5.36 18.32
C PRO A 98 -9.34 6.46 17.52
N ASP A 99 -9.46 7.71 18.00
CA ASP A 99 -8.84 8.91 17.39
C ASP A 99 -7.34 9.05 17.64
N ASP A 100 -6.77 8.25 18.56
CA ASP A 100 -5.45 8.49 19.13
C ASP A 100 -4.32 8.20 18.15
N ILE A 101 -3.52 9.22 17.86
CA ILE A 101 -2.27 9.09 17.10
C ILE A 101 -1.21 8.48 18.05
N PRO A 102 -0.40 7.52 17.59
CA PRO A 102 0.66 6.98 18.42
C PRO A 102 1.60 8.10 18.92
N GLY A 103 1.93 8.11 20.21
CA GLY A 103 2.78 9.16 20.80
C GLY A 103 4.20 9.26 20.23
N TRP A 104 4.65 8.27 19.47
CA TRP A 104 5.92 8.27 18.75
C TRP A 104 5.85 8.93 17.36
N TRP A 105 4.66 9.30 16.88
CA TRP A 105 4.51 9.97 15.59
C TRP A 105 5.14 11.38 15.64
N PRO A 106 5.96 11.78 14.64
CA PRO A 106 6.61 13.08 14.69
C PRO A 106 5.61 14.23 14.70
N ALA A 107 5.77 15.18 15.63
CA ALA A 107 4.84 16.30 15.80
C ALA A 107 4.80 17.25 14.58
N ASP A 108 5.85 17.29 13.78
CA ASP A 108 5.94 18.09 12.55
C ASP A 108 5.56 17.30 11.28
N LEU A 109 5.18 16.03 11.41
CA LEU A 109 4.71 15.20 10.32
C LEU A 109 3.19 15.11 10.33
N GLY A 110 2.54 15.78 9.37
CA GLY A 110 1.12 15.59 9.13
C GLY A 110 0.81 14.27 8.41
N PHE A 111 -0.44 13.86 8.46
CA PHE A 111 -1.00 12.83 7.58
C PHE A 111 -2.38 13.27 7.09
N VAL A 112 -2.86 12.64 6.03
CA VAL A 112 -4.19 12.88 5.46
C VAL A 112 -5.04 11.62 5.66
N PRO A 113 -6.12 11.70 6.46
CA PRO A 113 -7.08 10.61 6.57
C PRO A 113 -7.69 10.27 5.21
N VAL A 114 -7.72 8.98 4.89
CA VAL A 114 -8.35 8.46 3.67
C VAL A 114 -9.85 8.26 3.95
N SER A 115 -10.69 8.84 3.11
CA SER A 115 -12.14 8.73 3.26
C SER A 115 -12.63 7.28 3.11
N ASN A 116 -13.24 6.74 4.17
CA ASN A 116 -13.89 5.43 4.11
C ASN A 116 -15.02 5.39 3.07
N ARG A 117 -15.69 6.51 2.82
CA ARG A 117 -16.77 6.60 1.82
C ARG A 117 -16.24 6.53 0.40
N GLU A 118 -15.06 7.07 0.14
CA GLU A 118 -14.49 7.14 -1.21
C GLU A 118 -13.56 5.96 -1.54
N VAL A 119 -12.97 5.32 -0.53
CA VAL A 119 -11.96 4.26 -0.72
C VAL A 119 -12.43 2.94 -0.11
N THR A 120 -12.63 2.89 1.20
CA THR A 120 -12.91 1.63 1.92
C THR A 120 -14.21 0.98 1.45
N LEU A 121 -15.33 1.71 1.45
CA LEU A 121 -16.63 1.15 1.10
C LEU A 121 -16.71 0.72 -0.38
N PRO A 122 -16.23 1.50 -1.37
CA PRO A 122 -16.18 1.05 -2.76
C PRO A 122 -15.28 -0.18 -2.98
N LEU A 123 -14.12 -0.26 -2.31
CA LEU A 123 -13.26 -1.43 -2.37
C LEU A 123 -13.94 -2.65 -1.75
N SER A 124 -14.60 -2.48 -0.61
CA SER A 124 -15.40 -3.53 0.02
C SER A 124 -16.52 -4.03 -0.88
N ASP A 125 -17.22 -3.13 -1.57
CA ASP A 125 -18.25 -3.50 -2.54
C ASP A 125 -17.64 -4.31 -3.70
N ALA A 126 -16.46 -3.92 -4.20
CA ALA A 126 -15.74 -4.66 -5.25
C ALA A 126 -15.24 -6.05 -4.79
N LEU A 127 -14.97 -6.21 -3.49
CA LEU A 127 -14.56 -7.48 -2.88
C LEU A 127 -15.74 -8.34 -2.39
N GLY A 128 -16.97 -7.80 -2.40
CA GLY A 128 -18.14 -8.46 -1.82
C GLY A 128 -18.13 -8.54 -0.29
N LEU A 129 -17.47 -7.59 0.39
CA LEU A 129 -17.34 -7.56 1.85
C LEU A 129 -18.51 -6.83 2.53
N PRO A 130 -19.07 -7.36 3.63
CA PRO A 130 -20.13 -6.72 4.40
C PRO A 130 -19.60 -5.64 5.36
N THR A 131 -18.64 -4.82 4.92
CA THR A 131 -17.90 -3.84 5.75
C THR A 131 -18.79 -2.80 6.43
N ARG A 132 -20.01 -2.57 5.96
CA ARG A 132 -20.92 -1.63 6.64
C ARG A 132 -21.48 -2.21 7.95
N GLN A 133 -21.62 -3.53 8.01
CA GLN A 133 -22.24 -4.24 9.15
C GLN A 133 -21.22 -4.98 9.99
N GLN A 134 -20.11 -5.42 9.38
CA GLN A 134 -19.09 -6.24 10.02
C GLN A 134 -17.75 -5.54 9.92
N GLY A 135 -16.92 -5.67 10.96
CA GLY A 135 -15.54 -5.17 10.99
C GLY A 135 -14.62 -5.99 10.08
N THR A 136 -14.93 -6.02 8.79
CA THR A 136 -14.15 -6.70 7.75
C THR A 136 -13.76 -5.68 6.70
N TRP A 137 -12.50 -5.65 6.28
CA TRP A 137 -11.99 -4.71 5.28
C TRP A 137 -10.68 -5.20 4.68
N ALA A 138 -10.34 -4.66 3.52
CA ALA A 138 -9.11 -5.02 2.81
C ALA A 138 -7.84 -4.59 3.57
N THR A 139 -6.73 -5.30 3.35
CA THR A 139 -5.41 -4.90 3.85
C THR A 139 -4.99 -3.53 3.32
N THR A 140 -4.07 -2.86 4.04
CA THR A 140 -3.48 -1.58 3.61
C THR A 140 -2.84 -1.68 2.22
N GLY A 141 -2.21 -2.82 1.89
CA GLY A 141 -1.68 -3.09 0.56
C GLY A 141 -2.75 -2.99 -0.53
N THR A 142 -3.86 -3.69 -0.35
CA THR A 142 -4.98 -3.66 -1.30
C THR A 142 -5.64 -2.29 -1.38
N MET A 143 -5.76 -1.58 -0.25
CA MET A 143 -6.25 -0.19 -0.24
C MET A 143 -5.33 0.74 -1.04
N ALA A 144 -4.00 0.60 -0.91
CA ALA A 144 -3.05 1.37 -1.69
C ALA A 144 -3.15 1.08 -3.20
N ALA A 145 -3.30 -0.20 -3.56
CA ALA A 145 -3.50 -0.63 -4.93
C ALA A 145 -4.83 -0.10 -5.51
N TRP A 146 -5.89 -0.09 -4.71
CA TRP A 146 -7.18 0.50 -5.07
C TRP A 146 -7.10 2.02 -5.27
N ILE A 147 -6.42 2.75 -4.37
CA ILE A 147 -6.18 4.19 -4.49
C ILE A 147 -5.45 4.50 -5.81
N ALA A 148 -4.39 3.75 -6.12
CA ALA A 148 -3.65 3.90 -7.38
C ALA A 148 -4.56 3.69 -8.60
N ARG A 149 -5.23 2.54 -8.66
CA ARG A 149 -6.08 2.14 -9.79
C ARG A 149 -7.23 3.11 -10.04
N THR A 150 -7.88 3.59 -8.98
CA THR A 150 -9.05 4.47 -9.11
C THR A 150 -8.68 5.93 -9.32
N SER A 151 -7.51 6.36 -8.84
CA SER A 151 -7.02 7.73 -9.09
C SER A 151 -6.46 7.89 -10.51
N TYR A 152 -5.86 6.82 -11.05
CA TYR A 152 -5.18 6.81 -12.35
C TYR A 152 -5.57 5.59 -13.19
N PRO A 153 -6.83 5.50 -13.66
CA PRO A 153 -7.32 4.32 -14.37
C PRO A 153 -6.62 4.04 -15.71
N GLU A 154 -6.04 5.08 -16.32
CA GLU A 154 -5.32 4.98 -17.61
C GLU A 154 -3.81 4.74 -17.44
N ALA A 155 -3.30 4.74 -16.19
CA ALA A 155 -1.89 4.53 -15.93
C ALA A 155 -1.53 3.04 -15.92
N GLU A 156 -0.32 2.72 -16.34
CA GLU A 156 0.26 1.40 -16.13
C GLU A 156 0.48 1.17 -14.62
N LEU A 157 -0.18 0.16 -14.08
CA LEU A 157 -0.10 -0.20 -12.67
C LEU A 157 0.87 -1.37 -12.50
N THR A 158 1.96 -1.14 -11.75
CA THR A 158 2.85 -2.20 -11.29
C THR A 158 2.56 -2.53 -9.84
N LEU A 159 2.32 -3.79 -9.54
CA LEU A 159 2.15 -4.32 -8.19
C LEU A 159 3.33 -5.23 -7.84
N THR A 160 3.81 -5.15 -6.61
CA THR A 160 4.81 -6.09 -6.08
C THR A 160 4.73 -6.21 -4.56
N GLY A 161 5.17 -7.33 -3.99
CA GLY A 161 5.24 -7.53 -2.54
C GLY A 161 3.89 -7.84 -1.88
N PHE A 162 3.01 -8.55 -2.60
CA PHE A 162 1.67 -8.94 -2.14
C PHE A 162 1.60 -10.46 -1.91
N SER A 163 2.00 -10.92 -0.73
CA SER A 163 2.16 -12.37 -0.46
C SER A 163 0.89 -13.17 -0.63
N PHE A 164 -0.27 -12.58 -0.30
CA PHE A 164 -1.58 -13.23 -0.38
C PHE A 164 -2.08 -13.46 -1.82
N VAL A 165 -1.39 -12.93 -2.83
CA VAL A 165 -1.67 -13.30 -4.23
C VAL A 165 -1.14 -14.70 -4.52
N ASP A 166 0.00 -15.07 -3.93
CA ASP A 166 0.63 -16.37 -4.12
C ASP A 166 0.23 -17.39 -3.04
N ASP A 167 0.02 -16.94 -1.80
CA ASP A 167 -0.52 -17.75 -0.70
C ASP A 167 -1.78 -17.11 -0.07
N PRO A 168 -2.97 -17.36 -0.65
CA PRO A 168 -4.22 -16.77 -0.17
C PRO A 168 -4.68 -17.32 1.20
N ASN A 169 -4.05 -18.37 1.72
CA ASN A 169 -4.42 -19.01 2.99
C ASN A 169 -3.42 -18.75 4.12
N GLN A 170 -2.40 -17.92 3.89
CA GLN A 170 -1.44 -17.57 4.92
C GLN A 170 -2.14 -17.03 6.18
N THR A 171 -1.61 -17.37 7.35
CA THR A 171 -2.17 -16.95 8.64
C THR A 171 -1.32 -15.90 9.34
N SER A 172 -0.17 -15.57 8.77
CA SER A 172 0.74 -14.55 9.28
C SER A 172 1.39 -13.75 8.15
N TRP A 173 1.75 -12.52 8.48
CA TRP A 173 2.55 -11.62 7.66
C TRP A 173 4.02 -11.81 8.00
N MET A 174 4.82 -12.12 6.98
CA MET A 174 6.26 -11.87 7.02
C MET A 174 6.47 -10.47 6.46
N HIS A 175 7.11 -9.59 7.22
CA HIS A 175 7.40 -8.23 6.77
C HIS A 175 8.86 -8.11 6.31
N ALA A 176 9.10 -7.32 5.27
CA ALA A 176 10.45 -7.03 4.75
C ALA A 176 11.36 -6.35 5.79
N ALA A 177 10.75 -5.76 6.82
CA ALA A 177 11.40 -5.26 8.01
C ALA A 177 10.43 -5.25 9.21
N GLY A 178 10.97 -5.45 10.41
CA GLY A 178 10.19 -5.58 11.65
C GLY A 178 9.70 -7.00 11.91
N ASP A 179 8.90 -7.16 12.96
CA ASP A 179 8.37 -8.46 13.38
C ASP A 179 7.26 -8.97 12.46
N SER A 180 7.10 -10.28 12.41
CA SER A 180 5.90 -10.90 11.86
C SER A 180 4.67 -10.62 12.73
N CYS A 181 3.48 -10.67 12.15
CA CYS A 181 2.24 -10.64 12.90
C CYS A 181 1.18 -11.53 12.26
N ILE A 182 0.12 -11.85 13.00
CA ILE A 182 -0.98 -12.65 12.48
C ILE A 182 -1.77 -11.87 11.44
N VAL A 183 -2.39 -12.57 10.50
CA VAL A 183 -3.43 -11.99 9.64
C VAL A 183 -4.63 -11.69 10.53
N GLY A 184 -4.98 -10.41 10.65
CA GLY A 184 -6.14 -9.98 11.42
C GLY A 184 -7.43 -10.57 10.86
N PRO A 185 -8.40 -10.96 11.71
CA PRO A 185 -9.67 -11.54 11.28
C PRO A 185 -10.51 -10.59 10.41
N GLU A 186 -10.18 -9.29 10.43
CA GLU A 186 -10.82 -8.26 9.63
C GLU A 186 -10.50 -8.44 8.13
N HIS A 187 -9.34 -9.03 7.80
CA HIS A 187 -8.86 -9.13 6.42
C HIS A 187 -9.35 -10.38 5.70
N GLN A 188 -9.71 -10.22 4.43
CA GLN A 188 -10.21 -11.29 3.58
C GLN A 188 -9.22 -11.54 2.43
N ILE A 189 -8.00 -11.91 2.81
CA ILE A 189 -6.82 -11.89 1.94
C ILE A 189 -6.95 -12.78 0.69
N ALA A 190 -7.72 -13.87 0.75
CA ALA A 190 -8.02 -14.69 -0.41
C ALA A 190 -8.88 -13.95 -1.45
N ALA A 191 -9.86 -13.14 -1.01
CA ALA A 191 -10.66 -12.31 -1.90
C ALA A 191 -9.84 -11.17 -2.47
N GLU A 192 -8.98 -10.57 -1.65
CA GLU A 192 -8.04 -9.53 -2.09
C GLU A 192 -7.06 -10.05 -3.14
N GLY A 193 -6.47 -11.23 -2.92
CA GLY A 193 -5.56 -11.86 -3.87
C GLY A 193 -6.23 -12.14 -5.22
N ARG A 194 -7.47 -12.64 -5.21
CA ARG A 194 -8.26 -12.83 -6.44
C ARG A 194 -8.54 -11.51 -7.16
N LEU A 195 -8.86 -10.45 -6.43
CA LEU A 195 -9.09 -9.13 -7.02
C LEU A 195 -7.81 -8.62 -7.71
N LEU A 196 -6.67 -8.63 -7.02
CA LEU A 196 -5.40 -8.17 -7.60
C LEU A 196 -4.98 -9.04 -8.79
N HIS A 197 -5.16 -10.36 -8.70
CA HIS A 197 -4.88 -11.27 -9.81
C HIS A 197 -5.80 -11.01 -11.01
N SER A 198 -7.08 -10.67 -10.78
CA SER A 198 -7.99 -10.33 -11.89
C SER A 198 -7.53 -9.10 -12.66
N TRP A 199 -6.85 -8.17 -12.00
CA TRP A 199 -6.31 -6.97 -12.65
C TRP A 199 -5.18 -7.28 -13.61
N THR A 200 -4.35 -8.28 -13.32
CA THR A 200 -3.27 -8.70 -14.22
C THR A 200 -3.77 -9.37 -15.50
N GLN A 201 -5.05 -9.72 -15.56
CA GLN A 201 -5.71 -10.21 -16.77
C GLN A 201 -6.13 -9.06 -17.70
N THR A 202 -5.98 -7.80 -17.26
CA THR A 202 -6.19 -6.60 -18.07
C THR A 202 -4.85 -6.02 -18.53
N SER A 203 -4.79 -5.39 -19.70
CA SER A 203 -3.53 -4.95 -20.33
C SER A 203 -2.76 -3.84 -19.61
N ALA A 204 -3.30 -3.27 -18.53
CA ALA A 204 -2.72 -2.13 -17.83
C ALA A 204 -2.17 -2.46 -16.44
N THR A 205 -2.14 -3.73 -16.01
CA THR A 205 -1.60 -4.09 -14.68
C THR A 205 -0.59 -5.24 -14.76
N THR A 206 0.60 -5.01 -14.23
CA THR A 206 1.65 -6.04 -14.10
C THR A 206 1.88 -6.36 -12.63
N LEU A 207 1.91 -7.65 -12.28
CA LEU A 207 2.36 -8.12 -10.98
C LEU A 207 3.79 -8.67 -11.11
N LEU A 208 4.73 -8.06 -10.38
CA LEU A 208 6.10 -8.53 -10.26
C LEU A 208 6.23 -9.34 -8.97
N ARG A 209 6.80 -10.54 -9.08
CA ARG A 209 7.11 -11.42 -7.96
C ARG A 209 8.57 -11.28 -7.55
#